data_AF-A0A3R6VHS4-F1
#
_entry.id   AF-A0A3R6VHS4-F1
#
_cell.length_a   1.000
_cell.length_b   1.000
_cell.length_c   1.000
_cell.angle_alpha   90.00
_cell.angle_beta   90.00
_cell.angle_gamma   90.00
#
_symmetry.space_group_name_H-M   'P 1'
#
loop_
_entity.id
_entity.type
_entity.pdbx_description
1 polymer ?
#
loop_
_entity_poly.entity_id
_entity_poly.type
_entity_poly.pdbx_seq_one_letter_code
_entity_poly.pdbx_strand_id
1 'polypeptide(L)'
;MAHNVVAEENAERKCEWRVTVDGVVLTQNFFGAAVNATGGALWDSSLVLWESLQCRRWHGQHVLELGSGVGFLAVKLAIQGAQVVATDGDADAMHLLRDNLKRNQVASDFLEGLQQHFDIVSKPTLLLDGLKQALRSGDLWHFAFFFGWLSLVFSFTGGAIPSIIRRTATDMAAADVYTNFLFPTMSNSTFLFAPFIGYCIERFGFQQVFAGCLFLTQLFLATLLVPVVEVQLLGFVFCSIAQASLYTLQFAYIMMCYPSQLYGTLQAFVTLFSFAIGSLTYLLNPLAQQYFDGDYTAILLFLAFPTLCLYGFQHYIREEADEHNEAEAVVSSPCFPTRLPTAVASEFDSVADEALQTLRVKPASKSVVAASFAASRDPTGQTPSTRTVPSSTGTTSSLVAKIRKQAKELSELHEELAAKEKIIQKLQQSRLHGGAAGATGQHKGKEIEEWKSKYLKEQKKYESSLKKLQEMKAVLDAKEQDKQRLVEHFKQFEDALHDLREARCRTKVT
;
A
#
# COMPACT_ATOMS: atom_id res chain seq x y z
N MET A 1 -30.09 6.37 -41.19
CA MET A 1 -29.95 7.23 -39.99
C MET A 1 -29.91 6.32 -38.77
N ALA A 2 -28.70 5.88 -38.39
CA ALA A 2 -28.49 5.02 -37.22
C ALA A 2 -28.21 5.94 -36.03
N HIS A 3 -29.24 6.21 -35.22
CA HIS A 3 -29.07 6.93 -33.97
C HIS A 3 -28.24 6.06 -33.01
N ASN A 4 -27.20 6.67 -32.47
CA ASN A 4 -26.15 6.03 -31.69
C ASN A 4 -26.66 5.80 -30.25
N VAL A 5 -27.45 4.73 -30.06
CA VAL A 5 -28.07 4.34 -28.78
C VAL A 5 -27.04 4.13 -27.64
N VAL A 6 -25.77 3.94 -27.98
CA VAL A 6 -24.68 3.75 -27.01
C VAL A 6 -24.26 5.06 -26.31
N ALA A 7 -24.57 6.22 -26.90
CA ALA A 7 -24.11 7.51 -26.39
C ALA A 7 -25.05 8.16 -25.35
N GLU A 8 -26.35 7.87 -25.39
CA GLU A 8 -27.34 8.53 -24.51
C GLU A 8 -27.57 7.80 -23.18
N GLU A 9 -27.32 6.49 -23.08
CA GLU A 9 -27.56 5.74 -21.84
C GLU A 9 -26.48 5.97 -20.75
N ASN A 10 -25.33 6.54 -21.11
CA ASN A 10 -24.20 6.81 -20.20
C ASN A 10 -24.33 8.15 -19.43
N ALA A 11 -25.37 8.95 -19.68
CA ALA A 11 -25.47 10.30 -19.14
C ALA A 11 -25.99 10.36 -17.68
N GLU A 12 -26.65 9.31 -17.18
CA GLU A 12 -27.39 9.38 -15.91
C GLU A 12 -26.87 8.52 -14.74
N ARG A 13 -25.83 7.70 -14.93
CA ARG A 13 -25.16 6.97 -13.83
C ARG A 13 -23.65 7.15 -13.92
N LYS A 14 -23.17 8.23 -13.32
CA LYS A 14 -21.75 8.57 -13.29
C LYS A 14 -20.95 7.41 -12.68
N CYS A 15 -20.14 6.75 -13.52
CA CYS A 15 -19.09 5.77 -13.20
C CYS A 15 -19.34 4.28 -13.47
N GLU A 16 -20.41 3.87 -14.18
CA GLU A 16 -20.52 2.49 -14.69
C GLU A 16 -20.14 2.42 -16.18
N TRP A 17 -19.30 1.45 -16.58
CA TRP A 17 -19.02 1.14 -17.99
C TRP A 17 -19.19 -0.34 -18.26
N ARG A 18 -19.37 -0.63 -19.54
CA ARG A 18 -19.57 -1.98 -20.03
C ARG A 18 -18.36 -2.42 -20.83
N VAL A 19 -17.99 -3.69 -20.65
CA VAL A 19 -17.00 -4.36 -21.48
C VAL A 19 -17.56 -5.70 -21.94
N THR A 20 -17.15 -6.13 -23.12
CA THR A 20 -17.42 -7.47 -23.61
C THR A 20 -16.10 -8.20 -23.75
N VAL A 21 -15.94 -9.29 -23.02
CA VAL A 21 -14.73 -10.11 -23.05
C VAL A 21 -15.12 -11.56 -23.25
N ASP A 22 -14.59 -12.18 -24.31
CA ASP A 22 -14.83 -13.57 -24.67
C ASP A 22 -16.34 -13.92 -24.69
N GLY A 23 -17.16 -13.06 -25.31
CA GLY A 23 -18.61 -13.27 -25.42
C GLY A 23 -19.42 -13.04 -24.13
N VAL A 24 -18.78 -12.63 -23.02
CA VAL A 24 -19.46 -12.23 -21.78
C VAL A 24 -19.54 -10.71 -21.70
N VAL A 25 -20.74 -10.19 -21.45
CA VAL A 25 -20.99 -8.75 -21.27
C VAL A 25 -20.98 -8.41 -19.79
N LEU A 26 -20.03 -7.59 -19.35
CA LEU A 26 -19.86 -7.18 -17.96
C LEU A 26 -20.08 -5.68 -17.81
N THR A 27 -20.82 -5.32 -16.78
CA THR A 27 -20.94 -3.97 -16.22
C THR A 27 -19.95 -3.86 -15.06
N GLN A 28 -19.20 -2.77 -15.02
CA GLN A 28 -18.13 -2.51 -14.08
C GLN A 28 -18.17 -1.07 -13.59
N ASN A 29 -17.55 -0.83 -12.44
CA ASN A 29 -17.38 0.47 -11.83
C ASN A 29 -16.00 0.54 -11.12
N PHE A 30 -14.97 1.09 -11.78
CA PHE A 30 -13.65 1.36 -11.14
C PHE A 30 -13.76 2.44 -10.08
N PHE A 31 -14.68 3.40 -10.27
CA PHE A 31 -14.79 4.57 -9.41
C PHE A 31 -15.97 4.37 -8.46
N GLY A 32 -15.96 3.23 -7.75
CA GLY A 32 -16.89 3.03 -6.64
C GLY A 32 -16.78 4.21 -5.68
N ALA A 33 -17.92 4.69 -5.19
CA ALA A 33 -17.99 5.81 -4.25
C ALA A 33 -17.34 5.51 -2.88
N ALA A 34 -16.83 4.28 -2.67
CA ALA A 34 -16.19 3.80 -1.46
C ALA A 34 -14.67 3.66 -1.61
N VAL A 35 -13.95 4.05 -0.55
CA VAL A 35 -12.51 3.81 -0.40
C VAL A 35 -12.30 2.29 -0.33
N ASN A 36 -11.58 1.72 -1.29
CA ASN A 36 -11.29 0.26 -1.48
C ASN A 36 -12.26 -0.56 -2.35
N ALA A 37 -13.05 0.07 -3.24
CA ALA A 37 -13.95 -0.64 -4.17
C ALA A 37 -13.22 -1.42 -5.29
N THR A 38 -12.58 -2.53 -4.93
CA THR A 38 -11.87 -3.42 -5.88
C THR A 38 -12.80 -4.45 -6.54
N GLY A 39 -13.95 -4.76 -5.92
CA GLY A 39 -14.94 -5.72 -6.45
C GLY A 39 -15.68 -5.24 -7.70
N GLY A 40 -15.68 -3.93 -7.96
CA GLY A 40 -16.37 -3.32 -9.11
C GLY A 40 -15.64 -3.44 -10.46
N ALA A 41 -14.44 -4.02 -10.49
CA ALA A 41 -13.63 -4.11 -11.71
C ALA A 41 -13.45 -5.56 -12.21
N LEU A 42 -13.26 -5.71 -13.52
CA LEU A 42 -12.67 -6.93 -14.09
C LEU A 42 -11.15 -6.86 -13.94
N TRP A 43 -10.58 -7.90 -13.35
CA TRP A 43 -9.15 -8.01 -13.12
C TRP A 43 -8.50 -8.89 -14.18
N ASP A 44 -7.35 -8.48 -14.71
CA ASP A 44 -6.59 -9.26 -15.71
C ASP A 44 -6.29 -10.69 -15.23
N SER A 45 -6.12 -10.89 -13.93
CA SER A 45 -5.93 -12.21 -13.32
C SER A 45 -7.09 -13.17 -13.61
N SER A 46 -8.33 -12.68 -13.67
CA SER A 46 -9.50 -13.49 -13.99
C SER A 46 -9.49 -13.95 -15.46
N LEU A 47 -8.93 -13.15 -16.36
CA LEU A 47 -8.75 -13.51 -17.77
C LEU A 47 -7.67 -14.59 -17.93
N VAL A 48 -6.52 -14.40 -17.26
CA VAL A 48 -5.43 -15.39 -17.26
C VAL A 48 -5.89 -16.72 -16.64
N LEU A 49 -6.67 -16.67 -15.57
CA LEU A 49 -7.24 -17.86 -14.96
C LEU A 49 -8.22 -18.55 -15.92
N TRP A 50 -9.09 -17.80 -16.59
CA TRP A 50 -10.01 -18.35 -17.59
C TRP A 50 -9.28 -19.09 -18.73
N GLU A 51 -8.20 -18.52 -19.25
CA GLU A 51 -7.36 -19.16 -20.28
C GLU A 51 -6.85 -20.54 -19.86
N SER A 52 -6.60 -20.72 -18.55
CA SER A 52 -6.16 -22.01 -17.99
C SER A 52 -7.32 -22.97 -17.71
N LEU A 53 -8.53 -22.46 -17.50
CA LEU A 53 -9.72 -23.24 -17.14
C LEU A 53 -10.58 -23.65 -18.35
N GLN A 54 -10.49 -22.93 -19.47
CA GLN A 54 -11.35 -23.13 -20.65
C GLN A 54 -11.26 -24.54 -21.27
N CYS A 55 -10.14 -25.25 -21.07
CA CYS A 55 -9.93 -26.60 -21.59
C CYS A 55 -10.61 -27.70 -20.74
N ARG A 56 -11.20 -27.34 -19.59
CA ARG A 56 -11.86 -28.30 -18.69
C ARG A 56 -13.35 -28.41 -19.00
N ARG A 57 -13.94 -29.57 -18.65
CA ARG A 57 -15.38 -29.79 -18.77
C ARG A 57 -16.07 -29.43 -17.45
N TRP A 58 -16.92 -28.41 -17.49
CA TRP A 58 -17.54 -27.82 -16.30
C TRP A 58 -19.00 -28.22 -16.09
N HIS A 59 -19.64 -28.81 -17.10
CA HIS A 59 -21.03 -29.23 -17.02
C HIS A 59 -21.28 -30.16 -15.82
N GLY A 60 -22.21 -29.78 -14.94
CA GLY A 60 -22.59 -30.53 -13.74
C GLY A 60 -21.58 -30.48 -12.59
N GLN A 61 -20.51 -29.68 -12.70
CA GLN A 61 -19.55 -29.48 -11.61
C GLN A 61 -20.07 -28.47 -10.61
N HIS A 62 -19.80 -28.69 -9.32
CA HIS A 62 -20.03 -27.72 -8.26
C HIS A 62 -18.75 -26.91 -8.05
N VAL A 63 -18.83 -25.58 -8.19
CA VAL A 63 -17.66 -24.70 -8.14
C VAL A 63 -17.90 -23.61 -7.12
N LEU A 64 -16.94 -23.41 -6.22
CA LEU A 64 -16.90 -22.24 -5.34
C LEU A 64 -15.91 -21.24 -5.93
N GLU A 65 -16.38 -20.04 -6.28
CA GLU A 65 -15.54 -18.96 -6.78
C GLU A 65 -15.27 -17.95 -5.67
N LEU A 66 -14.00 -17.85 -5.29
CA LEU A 66 -13.53 -16.94 -4.24
C LEU A 66 -13.22 -15.56 -4.82
N GLY A 67 -14.00 -14.55 -4.42
CA GLY A 67 -13.77 -13.15 -4.82
C GLY A 67 -14.13 -12.87 -6.28
N SER A 68 -15.40 -13.10 -6.64
CA SER A 68 -15.85 -13.01 -8.03
C SER A 68 -15.80 -11.60 -8.62
N GLY A 69 -15.77 -10.55 -7.78
CA GLY A 69 -15.83 -9.16 -8.22
C GLY A 69 -17.07 -8.93 -9.08
N VAL A 70 -16.87 -8.47 -10.31
CA VAL A 70 -17.95 -8.30 -11.31
C VAL A 70 -18.51 -9.61 -11.87
N GLY A 71 -17.97 -10.77 -11.50
CA GLY A 71 -18.55 -12.08 -11.78
C GLY A 71 -18.10 -12.76 -13.06
N PHE A 72 -16.95 -12.39 -13.64
CA PHE A 72 -16.55 -12.91 -14.96
C PHE A 72 -16.44 -14.44 -14.99
N LEU A 73 -15.70 -15.04 -14.04
CA LEU A 73 -15.52 -16.49 -14.01
C LEU A 73 -16.81 -17.20 -13.61
N ALA A 74 -17.59 -16.65 -12.67
CA ALA A 74 -18.92 -17.15 -12.30
C ALA A 74 -19.80 -17.31 -13.53
N VAL A 75 -19.93 -16.23 -14.30
CA VAL A 75 -20.74 -16.20 -15.52
C VAL A 75 -20.20 -17.20 -16.54
N LYS A 76 -18.89 -17.23 -16.78
CA LYS A 76 -18.27 -18.16 -17.73
C LYS A 76 -18.49 -19.62 -17.39
N LEU A 77 -18.25 -19.99 -16.13
CA LEU A 77 -18.41 -21.34 -15.63
C LEU A 77 -19.88 -21.75 -15.64
N ALA A 78 -20.79 -20.85 -15.27
CA ALA A 78 -22.22 -21.08 -15.35
C ALA A 78 -22.71 -21.30 -16.79
N ILE A 79 -22.21 -20.51 -17.76
CA ILE A 79 -22.51 -20.71 -19.19
C ILE A 79 -22.02 -22.10 -19.66
N GLN A 80 -20.90 -22.59 -19.13
CA GLN A 80 -20.42 -23.95 -19.40
C GLN A 80 -21.15 -25.06 -18.62
N GLY A 81 -22.19 -24.69 -17.88
CA GLY A 81 -23.08 -25.61 -17.16
C GLY A 81 -22.59 -26.05 -15.78
N ALA A 82 -21.62 -25.35 -15.19
CA ALA A 82 -21.29 -25.54 -13.78
C ALA A 82 -22.37 -24.93 -12.87
N GLN A 83 -22.52 -25.53 -11.69
CA GLN A 83 -23.22 -24.95 -10.56
C GLN A 83 -22.20 -24.16 -9.74
N VAL A 84 -22.20 -22.84 -9.88
CA VAL A 84 -21.18 -21.99 -9.26
C VAL A 84 -21.77 -21.26 -8.06
N VAL A 85 -20.99 -21.14 -6.99
CA VAL A 85 -21.27 -20.30 -5.83
C VAL A 85 -20.21 -19.20 -5.83
N ALA A 86 -20.63 -17.97 -6.11
CA ALA A 86 -19.77 -16.79 -6.08
C ALA A 86 -19.75 -16.20 -4.66
N THR A 87 -18.57 -15.99 -4.08
CA THR A 87 -18.44 -15.57 -2.66
C THR A 87 -18.22 -14.07 -2.47
N ASP A 88 -18.61 -13.22 -3.43
CA ASP A 88 -18.48 -11.78 -3.22
C ASP A 88 -19.47 -11.32 -2.13
N GLY A 89 -18.94 -10.68 -1.10
CA GLY A 89 -19.71 -10.17 0.04
C GLY A 89 -19.92 -8.66 -0.01
N ASP A 90 -19.34 -7.97 -1.00
CA ASP A 90 -19.47 -6.52 -1.11
C ASP A 90 -20.85 -6.16 -1.70
N ALA A 91 -21.65 -5.46 -0.90
CA ALA A 91 -22.97 -5.01 -1.30
C ALA A 91 -22.94 -4.13 -2.57
N ASP A 92 -21.85 -3.38 -2.78
CA ASP A 92 -21.63 -2.52 -3.94
C ASP A 92 -21.16 -3.30 -5.19
N ALA A 93 -20.70 -4.54 -5.04
CA ALA A 93 -20.36 -5.42 -6.16
C ALA A 93 -21.53 -6.37 -6.52
N MET A 94 -22.38 -6.68 -5.54
CA MET A 94 -23.49 -7.62 -5.72
C MET A 94 -24.55 -7.15 -6.71
N HIS A 95 -24.82 -5.84 -6.83
CA HIS A 95 -25.73 -5.36 -7.88
C HIS A 95 -25.13 -5.52 -9.27
N LEU A 96 -23.81 -5.30 -9.42
CA LEU A 96 -23.09 -5.51 -10.68
C LEU A 96 -23.09 -6.99 -11.07
N LEU A 97 -22.81 -7.90 -10.13
CA LEU A 97 -22.86 -9.34 -10.38
C LEU A 97 -24.26 -9.77 -10.85
N ARG A 98 -25.32 -9.32 -10.17
CA ARG A 98 -26.71 -9.62 -10.56
C ARG A 98 -27.05 -9.10 -11.96
N ASP A 99 -26.63 -7.88 -12.27
CA ASP A 99 -26.84 -7.29 -13.59
C ASP A 99 -26.07 -8.05 -14.67
N ASN A 100 -24.86 -8.50 -14.36
CA ASN A 100 -24.03 -9.29 -15.28
C ASN A 100 -24.62 -10.69 -15.51
N LEU A 101 -25.09 -11.37 -14.47
CA LEU A 101 -25.80 -12.66 -14.62
C LEU A 101 -27.02 -12.53 -15.53
N LYS A 102 -27.86 -11.51 -15.28
CA LYS A 102 -29.06 -11.23 -16.10
C LYS A 102 -28.70 -10.97 -17.56
N ARG A 103 -27.70 -10.12 -17.81
CA ARG A 103 -27.28 -9.75 -19.17
C ARG A 103 -26.72 -10.92 -19.96
N ASN A 104 -26.08 -11.87 -19.29
CA ASN A 104 -25.52 -13.07 -19.91
C ASN A 104 -26.48 -14.27 -19.88
N GLN A 105 -27.76 -14.04 -19.55
CA GLN A 105 -28.82 -15.07 -19.56
C GLN A 105 -28.48 -16.29 -18.68
N VAL A 106 -27.74 -16.07 -17.60
CA VAL A 106 -27.47 -17.11 -16.60
C VAL A 106 -28.69 -17.18 -15.68
N ALA A 107 -29.29 -18.37 -15.57
CA ALA A 107 -30.54 -18.58 -14.82
C ALA A 107 -30.40 -18.13 -13.35
N SER A 108 -31.42 -17.43 -12.85
CA SER A 108 -31.46 -16.83 -11.52
C SER A 108 -31.58 -17.83 -10.36
N ASP A 109 -31.86 -19.10 -10.63
CA ASP A 109 -31.87 -20.20 -9.65
C ASP A 109 -30.50 -20.36 -8.95
N PHE A 110 -29.45 -19.79 -9.57
CA PHE A 110 -28.10 -19.60 -9.06
C PHE A 110 -28.00 -18.65 -7.85
N LEU A 111 -28.94 -17.72 -7.67
CA LEU A 111 -28.89 -16.66 -6.64
C LEU A 111 -29.64 -17.01 -5.34
N GLU A 112 -30.54 -18.00 -5.34
CA GLU A 112 -31.37 -18.29 -4.16
C GLU A 112 -30.58 -18.96 -3.02
N GLY A 113 -29.46 -19.63 -3.31
CA GLY A 113 -28.56 -20.14 -2.27
C GLY A 113 -27.75 -19.06 -1.52
N LEU A 114 -27.69 -17.84 -2.07
CA LEU A 114 -26.81 -16.76 -1.62
C LEU A 114 -27.45 -15.85 -0.56
N GLN A 115 -28.78 -15.73 -0.55
CA GLN A 115 -29.46 -14.74 0.29
C GLN A 115 -29.78 -15.23 1.71
N GLN A 116 -29.78 -16.55 1.95
CA GLN A 116 -30.07 -17.10 3.28
C GLN A 116 -28.84 -17.28 4.19
N HIS A 117 -27.62 -17.16 3.67
CA HIS A 117 -26.39 -17.40 4.46
C HIS A 117 -25.64 -16.13 4.89
N PHE A 118 -25.99 -14.94 4.37
CA PHE A 118 -25.22 -13.71 4.57
C PHE A 118 -26.01 -12.51 5.08
N ASP A 119 -27.09 -12.72 5.86
CA ASP A 119 -27.73 -11.64 6.63
C ASP A 119 -26.84 -11.07 7.77
N ILE A 120 -25.54 -11.39 7.80
CA ILE A 120 -24.55 -10.87 8.75
C ILE A 120 -23.59 -9.89 8.05
N VAL A 121 -24.11 -8.85 7.39
CA VAL A 121 -23.32 -7.62 7.17
C VAL A 121 -23.76 -6.59 8.20
N SER A 122 -23.37 -6.83 9.45
CA SER A 122 -23.36 -5.80 10.48
C SER A 122 -22.18 -4.86 10.23
N LYS A 123 -22.49 -3.60 9.82
CA LYS A 123 -21.88 -2.27 10.10
C LYS A 123 -20.39 -2.17 10.54
N PRO A 124 -19.74 -0.98 10.52
CA PRO A 124 -18.32 -0.78 10.86
C PRO A 124 -17.98 -0.96 12.36
N THR A 125 -18.53 -1.99 13.01
CA THR A 125 -18.15 -2.47 14.34
C THR A 125 -17.01 -3.47 14.26
N LEU A 126 -16.82 -4.18 13.14
CA LEU A 126 -15.75 -5.18 12.98
C LEU A 126 -14.34 -4.60 13.17
N LEU A 127 -14.11 -3.35 12.74
CA LEU A 127 -12.83 -2.65 12.94
C LEU A 127 -12.58 -2.30 14.41
N LEU A 128 -13.63 -1.92 15.14
CA LEU A 128 -13.58 -1.59 16.57
C LEU A 128 -13.40 -2.85 17.41
N ASP A 129 -14.08 -3.93 17.06
CA ASP A 129 -13.96 -5.22 17.74
C ASP A 129 -12.60 -5.87 17.48
N GLY A 130 -12.13 -5.84 16.22
CA GLY A 130 -10.78 -6.28 15.86
C GLY A 130 -9.68 -5.45 16.52
N LEU A 131 -9.84 -4.12 16.57
CA LEU A 131 -8.94 -3.25 17.32
C LEU A 131 -8.98 -3.57 18.83
N LYS A 132 -10.17 -3.76 19.42
CA LYS A 132 -10.32 -4.09 20.83
C LYS A 132 -9.68 -5.44 21.17
N GLN A 133 -9.75 -6.40 20.26
CA GLN A 133 -9.09 -7.69 20.39
C GLN A 133 -7.56 -7.55 20.29
N ALA A 134 -7.05 -6.79 19.32
CA ALA A 134 -5.63 -6.50 19.20
C ALA A 134 -5.08 -5.67 20.38
N LEU A 135 -5.89 -4.78 20.96
CA LEU A 135 -5.51 -4.03 22.17
C LEU A 135 -5.51 -4.89 23.44
N ARG A 136 -6.12 -6.08 23.43
CA ARG A 136 -6.02 -7.03 24.53
C ARG A 136 -4.73 -7.85 24.48
N SER A 137 -4.08 -7.92 23.32
CA SER A 137 -2.89 -8.73 23.15
C SER A 137 -1.64 -7.93 23.54
N GLY A 138 -0.75 -8.57 24.32
CA GLY A 138 0.44 -7.91 24.87
C GLY A 138 1.52 -7.61 23.83
N ASP A 139 1.50 -8.34 22.71
CA ASP A 139 2.39 -8.18 21.55
C ASP A 139 2.23 -6.80 20.88
N LEU A 140 1.00 -6.32 20.70
CA LEU A 140 0.74 -5.01 20.10
C LEU A 140 1.25 -3.87 20.99
N TRP A 141 1.04 -3.97 22.30
CA TRP A 141 1.55 -3.00 23.26
C TRP A 141 3.07 -3.01 23.35
N HIS A 142 3.68 -4.20 23.34
CA HIS A 142 5.12 -4.34 23.25
C HIS A 142 5.66 -3.65 22.00
N PHE A 143 5.05 -3.92 20.84
CA PHE A 143 5.44 -3.31 19.57
C PHE A 143 5.24 -1.79 19.55
N ALA A 144 4.09 -1.30 20.03
CA ALA A 144 3.81 0.13 20.12
C ALA A 144 4.83 0.85 21.02
N PHE A 145 5.18 0.26 22.16
CA PHE A 145 6.22 0.78 23.06
C PHE A 145 7.61 0.69 22.46
N PHE A 146 7.97 -0.43 21.86
CA PHE A 146 9.24 -0.59 21.13
C PHE A 146 9.38 0.51 20.07
N PHE A 147 8.38 0.66 19.21
CA PHE A 147 8.41 1.63 18.12
C PHE A 147 8.44 3.07 18.64
N GLY A 148 7.57 3.38 19.62
CA GLY A 148 7.49 4.71 20.22
C GLY A 148 8.75 5.12 20.98
N TRP A 149 9.33 4.20 21.76
CA TRP A 149 10.54 4.45 22.52
C TRP A 149 11.75 4.67 21.60
N LEU A 150 11.96 3.80 20.61
CA LEU A 150 13.08 3.95 19.67
C LEU A 150 12.90 5.21 18.81
N SER A 151 11.67 5.54 18.41
CA SER A 151 11.37 6.80 17.71
C SER A 151 11.73 8.03 18.56
N LEU A 152 11.43 8.01 19.86
CA LEU A 152 11.87 9.04 20.80
C LEU A 152 13.40 9.13 20.86
N VAL A 153 14.10 8.00 20.97
CA VAL A 153 15.58 7.96 20.98
C VAL A 153 16.15 8.66 19.75
N PHE A 154 15.68 8.29 18.55
CA PHE A 154 16.18 8.88 17.30
C PHE A 154 15.79 10.35 17.14
N SER A 155 14.57 10.74 17.51
CA SER A 155 14.12 12.13 17.42
C SER A 155 14.90 13.04 18.36
N PHE A 156 15.09 12.62 19.63
CA PHE A 156 15.85 13.39 20.61
C PHE A 156 17.33 13.50 20.21
N THR A 157 17.98 12.37 19.93
CA THR A 157 19.40 12.36 19.56
C THR A 157 19.66 13.10 18.26
N GLY A 158 18.78 12.98 17.26
CA GLY A 158 18.86 13.75 16.02
C GLY A 158 18.89 15.27 16.26
N GLY A 159 18.11 15.77 17.23
CA GLY A 159 18.14 17.18 17.65
C GLY A 159 19.35 17.54 18.52
N ALA A 160 19.88 16.60 19.29
CA ALA A 160 21.00 16.81 20.22
C ALA A 160 22.39 16.72 19.55
N ILE A 161 22.51 16.00 18.42
CA ILE A 161 23.78 15.77 17.71
C ILE A 161 24.58 17.05 17.45
N PRO A 162 23.98 18.16 16.97
CA PRO A 162 24.73 19.41 16.77
C PRO A 162 25.40 19.91 18.05
N SER A 163 24.71 19.82 19.20
CA SER A 163 25.27 20.22 20.50
C SER A 163 26.35 19.26 20.99
N ILE A 164 26.16 17.95 20.82
CA ILE A 164 27.11 16.91 21.26
C ILE A 164 28.42 17.00 20.45
N ILE A 165 28.32 17.11 19.12
CA ILE A 165 29.49 17.19 18.23
C ILE A 165 30.26 18.50 18.48
N ARG A 166 29.58 19.65 18.57
CA ARG A 166 30.25 20.95 18.81
C ARG A 166 31.01 21.01 20.14
N ARG A 167 30.56 20.25 21.15
CA ARG A 167 31.24 20.19 22.45
C ARG A 167 32.50 19.31 22.41
N THR A 168 32.54 18.34 21.50
CA THR A 168 33.62 17.35 21.40
C THR A 168 34.65 17.75 20.33
N ALA A 169 34.24 18.44 19.27
CA ALA A 169 35.09 18.83 18.16
C ALA A 169 36.08 19.93 18.53
N THR A 170 37.34 19.74 18.13
CA THR A 170 38.41 20.74 18.27
C THR A 170 38.35 21.80 17.16
N ASP A 171 37.83 21.45 15.99
CA ASP A 171 37.61 22.35 14.86
C ASP A 171 36.11 22.60 14.63
N MET A 172 35.71 23.86 14.79
CA MET A 172 34.32 24.29 14.61
C MET A 172 33.87 24.22 13.15
N ALA A 173 34.78 24.38 12.18
CA ALA A 173 34.45 24.27 10.77
C ALA A 173 34.14 22.81 10.39
N ALA A 174 34.96 21.86 10.86
CA ALA A 174 34.69 20.44 10.71
C ALA A 174 33.39 20.00 11.41
N ALA A 175 33.12 20.52 12.62
CA ALA A 175 31.87 20.23 13.35
C ALA A 175 30.62 20.62 12.56
N ASP A 176 30.63 21.77 11.88
CA ASP A 176 29.51 22.21 11.03
C ASP A 176 29.34 21.32 9.80
N VAL A 177 30.43 20.81 9.20
CA VAL A 177 30.36 19.83 8.10
C VAL A 177 29.76 18.51 8.58
N TYR A 178 30.18 18.02 9.74
CA TYR A 178 29.66 16.76 10.29
C TYR A 178 28.17 16.83 10.62
N THR A 179 27.72 17.96 11.16
CA THR A 179 26.35 18.12 11.64
C THR A 179 25.38 18.51 10.54
N ASN A 180 25.76 19.39 9.60
CA ASN A 180 24.86 19.88 8.56
C ASN A 180 24.91 19.05 7.27
N PHE A 181 25.99 18.32 7.01
CA PHE A 181 26.15 17.55 5.77
C PHE A 181 26.22 16.05 6.03
N LEU A 182 27.17 15.61 6.86
CA LEU A 182 27.44 14.18 7.04
C LEU A 182 26.29 13.47 7.76
N PHE A 183 25.82 14.01 8.88
CA PHE A 183 24.73 13.40 9.65
C PHE A 183 23.44 13.26 8.84
N PRO A 184 22.88 14.31 8.20
CA PRO A 184 21.67 14.18 7.38
C PRO A 184 21.86 13.24 6.19
N THR A 185 23.04 13.20 5.57
CA THR A 185 23.31 12.27 4.46
C THR A 185 23.26 10.83 4.94
N MET A 186 23.92 10.53 6.07
CA MET A 186 23.99 9.18 6.62
C MET A 186 22.64 8.73 7.19
N SER A 187 21.96 9.58 7.97
CA SER A 187 20.67 9.23 8.58
C SER A 187 19.56 9.03 7.53
N ASN A 188 19.57 9.76 6.42
CA ASN A 188 18.60 9.56 5.33
C ASN A 188 18.96 8.39 4.39
N SER A 189 20.08 7.72 4.60
CA SER A 189 20.52 6.58 3.78
C SER A 189 19.85 5.25 4.17
N THR A 190 18.75 5.27 4.92
CA THR A 190 18.03 4.07 5.38
C THR A 190 17.59 3.16 4.23
N PHE A 191 17.33 3.73 3.05
CA PHE A 191 16.93 2.97 1.84
C PHE A 191 17.99 1.96 1.39
N LEU A 192 19.27 2.15 1.74
CA LEU A 192 20.34 1.19 1.43
C LEU A 192 20.25 -0.08 2.29
N PHE A 193 19.74 0.06 3.51
CA PHE A 193 19.69 -1.03 4.49
C PHE A 193 18.32 -1.71 4.56
N ALA A 194 17.23 -1.02 4.20
CA ALA A 194 15.87 -1.58 4.27
C ALA A 194 15.71 -2.92 3.51
N PRO A 195 16.24 -3.13 2.28
CA PRO A 195 16.17 -4.43 1.61
C PRO A 195 16.91 -5.53 2.36
N PHE A 196 18.05 -5.20 2.97
CA PHE A 196 18.82 -6.14 3.78
C PHE A 196 18.08 -6.53 5.05
N ILE A 197 17.42 -5.57 5.71
CA ILE A 197 16.56 -5.87 6.87
C ILE A 197 15.38 -6.76 6.44
N GLY A 198 14.72 -6.48 5.31
CA GLY A 198 13.66 -7.34 4.78
C GLY A 198 14.13 -8.78 4.58
N TYR A 199 15.32 -8.97 3.99
CA TYR A 199 15.94 -10.30 3.86
C TYR A 199 16.21 -10.96 5.23
N CYS A 200 16.65 -10.19 6.22
CA CYS A 200 16.86 -10.71 7.57
C CYS A 200 15.54 -11.14 8.25
N ILE A 201 14.43 -10.42 8.02
CA ILE A 201 13.10 -10.82 8.53
C ILE A 201 12.71 -12.17 7.94
N GLU A 202 12.81 -12.33 6.61
CA GLU A 202 12.47 -13.59 5.94
C GLU A 202 13.34 -14.77 6.39
N ARG A 203 14.62 -14.53 6.70
CA ARG A 203 15.57 -15.60 7.01
C ARG A 203 15.61 -15.98 8.48
N PHE A 204 15.46 -15.00 9.38
CA PHE A 204 15.72 -15.17 10.81
C PHE A 204 14.49 -14.89 11.69
N GLY A 205 13.38 -14.42 11.12
CA GLY A 205 12.18 -14.04 11.86
C GLY A 205 12.23 -12.64 12.45
N PHE A 206 11.11 -12.22 13.02
CA PHE A 206 10.95 -10.89 13.61
C PHE A 206 11.78 -10.75 14.90
N GLN A 207 11.81 -11.73 15.78
CA GLN A 207 12.53 -11.64 17.06
C GLN A 207 14.01 -11.26 16.88
N GLN A 208 14.69 -11.88 15.91
CA GLN A 208 16.11 -11.59 15.66
C GLN A 208 16.31 -10.17 15.11
N VAL A 209 15.39 -9.68 14.29
CA VAL A 209 15.47 -8.33 13.72
C VAL A 209 15.13 -7.27 14.76
N PHE A 210 14.18 -7.53 15.66
CA PHE A 210 13.94 -6.66 16.83
C PHE A 210 15.17 -6.59 17.74
N ALA A 211 15.76 -7.72 18.10
CA ALA A 211 16.98 -7.77 18.89
C ALA A 211 18.15 -7.05 18.19
N GLY A 212 18.33 -7.26 16.89
CA GLY A 212 19.33 -6.56 16.08
C GLY A 212 19.11 -5.05 16.06
N CYS A 213 17.87 -4.59 15.96
CA CYS A 213 17.51 -3.17 16.02
C CYS A 213 17.86 -2.55 17.38
N LEU A 214 17.57 -3.24 18.49
CA LEU A 214 17.97 -2.79 19.83
C LEU A 214 19.49 -2.71 19.97
N PHE A 215 20.21 -3.72 19.46
CA PHE A 215 21.66 -3.78 19.51
C PHE A 215 22.30 -2.60 18.76
N LEU A 216 21.84 -2.33 17.55
CA LEU A 216 22.32 -1.20 16.75
C LEU A 216 21.98 0.15 17.41
N THR A 217 20.79 0.27 18.00
CA THR A 217 20.39 1.48 18.75
C THR A 217 21.31 1.70 19.96
N GLN A 218 21.70 0.63 20.65
CA GLN A 218 22.62 0.70 21.78
C GLN A 218 24.05 1.03 21.36
N LEU A 219 24.54 0.44 20.27
CA LEU A 219 25.82 0.82 19.69
C LEU A 219 25.84 2.30 19.35
N PHE A 220 24.78 2.80 18.71
CA PHE A 220 24.62 4.23 18.43
C PHE A 220 24.68 5.08 19.71
N LEU A 221 23.87 4.76 20.74
CA LEU A 221 23.90 5.50 22.00
C LEU A 221 25.27 5.43 22.69
N ALA A 222 25.93 4.27 22.68
CA ALA A 222 27.27 4.09 23.22
C ALA A 222 28.30 4.96 22.50
N THR A 223 28.23 5.07 21.16
CA THR A 223 29.13 5.96 20.41
C THR A 223 28.94 7.43 20.76
N LEU A 224 27.73 7.86 21.12
CA LEU A 224 27.46 9.24 21.55
C LEU A 224 27.98 9.53 22.96
N LEU A 225 28.06 8.52 23.83
CA LEU A 225 28.60 8.64 25.18
C LEU A 225 30.14 8.76 25.19
N VAL A 226 30.81 8.30 24.14
CA VAL A 226 32.26 8.44 24.00
C VAL A 226 32.58 9.87 23.51
N PRO A 227 33.35 10.68 24.26
CA PRO A 227 33.68 12.05 23.87
C PRO A 227 34.83 12.08 22.86
N VAL A 228 34.67 11.34 21.75
CA VAL A 228 35.63 11.26 20.64
C VAL A 228 34.84 11.38 19.34
N VAL A 229 35.14 12.41 18.54
CA VAL A 229 34.36 12.74 17.33
C VAL A 229 34.36 11.57 16.35
N GLU A 230 35.49 10.92 16.14
CA GLU A 230 35.65 9.79 15.22
C GLU A 230 34.71 8.62 15.60
N VAL A 231 34.54 8.39 16.91
CA VAL A 231 33.63 7.36 17.42
C VAL A 231 32.18 7.79 17.23
N GLN A 232 31.85 9.06 17.47
CA GLN A 232 30.51 9.61 17.25
C GLN A 232 30.10 9.56 15.77
N LEU A 233 31.03 9.78 14.84
CA LEU A 233 30.80 9.67 13.41
C LEU A 233 30.47 8.23 12.98
N LEU A 234 31.15 7.24 13.57
CA LEU A 234 30.78 5.82 13.38
C LEU A 234 29.35 5.55 13.84
N GLY A 235 28.91 6.23 14.91
CA GLY A 235 27.54 6.22 15.39
C GLY A 235 26.49 6.54 14.34
N PHE A 236 26.79 7.41 13.37
CA PHE A 236 25.82 7.75 12.31
C PHE A 236 25.51 6.56 11.39
N VAL A 237 26.46 5.64 11.20
CA VAL A 237 26.23 4.39 10.47
C VAL A 237 25.26 3.51 11.25
N PHE A 238 25.51 3.30 12.55
CA PHE A 238 24.63 2.49 13.40
C PHE A 238 23.22 3.09 13.49
N CYS A 239 23.11 4.41 13.59
CA CYS A 239 21.84 5.13 13.56
C CYS A 239 21.07 4.86 12.26
N SER A 240 21.73 4.94 11.10
CA SER A 240 21.10 4.70 9.79
C SER A 240 20.56 3.26 9.66
N ILE A 241 21.35 2.25 10.07
CA ILE A 241 20.92 0.85 10.01
C ILE A 241 19.79 0.60 11.02
N ALA A 242 19.88 1.14 12.23
CA ALA A 242 18.85 1.00 13.25
C ALA A 242 17.53 1.67 12.84
N GLN A 243 17.57 2.88 12.26
CA GLN A 243 16.39 3.55 11.72
C GLN A 243 15.78 2.78 10.55
N ALA A 244 16.59 2.27 9.63
CA ALA A 244 16.11 1.40 8.55
C ALA A 244 15.40 0.16 9.11
N SER A 245 15.97 -0.44 10.15
CA SER A 245 15.37 -1.59 10.83
C SER A 245 14.04 -1.23 11.47
N LEU A 246 13.97 -0.11 12.21
CA LEU A 246 12.77 0.36 12.88
C LEU A 246 11.61 0.61 11.90
N TYR A 247 11.86 1.33 10.81
CA TYR A 247 10.82 1.64 9.82
C TYR A 247 10.41 0.42 8.99
N THR A 248 11.33 -0.50 8.73
CA THR A 248 10.99 -1.77 8.07
C THR A 248 10.07 -2.61 8.96
N LEU A 249 10.42 -2.73 10.26
CA LEU A 249 9.58 -3.40 11.26
C LEU A 249 8.21 -2.73 11.40
N GLN A 250 8.14 -1.39 11.35
CA GLN A 250 6.88 -0.64 11.47
C GLN A 250 5.81 -1.17 10.51
N PHE A 251 6.16 -1.33 9.23
CA PHE A 251 5.21 -1.73 8.21
C PHE A 251 5.10 -3.25 8.07
N ALA A 252 6.23 -3.97 8.13
CA ALA A 252 6.25 -5.42 7.93
C ALA A 252 5.55 -6.17 9.07
N TYR A 253 5.78 -5.78 10.33
CA TYR A 253 5.23 -6.49 11.48
C TYR A 253 3.70 -6.40 11.54
N ILE A 254 3.13 -5.20 11.33
CA ILE A 254 1.67 -5.06 11.32
C ILE A 254 1.06 -5.82 10.14
N MET A 255 1.67 -5.74 8.96
CA MET A 255 1.16 -6.36 7.74
C MET A 255 1.19 -7.89 7.79
N MET A 256 2.20 -8.49 8.44
CA MET A 256 2.38 -9.95 8.47
C MET A 256 1.76 -10.60 9.72
N CYS A 257 1.70 -9.92 10.86
CA CYS A 257 1.27 -10.52 12.13
C CYS A 257 -0.19 -10.19 12.52
N TYR A 258 -0.86 -9.31 11.78
CA TYR A 258 -2.24 -8.90 12.03
C TYR A 258 -3.10 -8.94 10.76
N PRO A 259 -4.43 -9.08 10.88
CA PRO A 259 -5.34 -9.05 9.74
C PRO A 259 -5.18 -7.78 8.91
N SER A 260 -5.06 -7.93 7.59
CA SER A 260 -4.83 -6.83 6.65
C SER A 260 -5.91 -5.74 6.71
N GLN A 261 -7.15 -6.13 7.08
CA GLN A 261 -8.29 -5.23 7.28
C GLN A 261 -8.06 -4.21 8.41
N LEU A 262 -7.26 -4.57 9.42
CA LEU A 262 -6.95 -3.72 10.58
C LEU A 262 -5.68 -2.88 10.40
N TYR A 263 -4.92 -3.10 9.33
CA TYR A 263 -3.61 -2.49 9.11
C TYR A 263 -3.62 -0.97 9.33
N GLY A 264 -4.55 -0.24 8.70
CA GLY A 264 -4.63 1.21 8.82
C GLY A 264 -4.93 1.67 10.25
N THR A 265 -5.82 0.97 10.95
CA THR A 265 -6.22 1.29 12.33
C THR A 265 -5.10 1.00 13.33
N LEU A 266 -4.42 -0.14 13.18
CA LEU A 266 -3.27 -0.51 14.02
C LEU A 266 -2.09 0.42 13.78
N GLN A 267 -1.84 0.79 12.53
CA GLN A 267 -0.82 1.78 12.18
C GLN A 267 -1.11 3.15 12.79
N ALA A 268 -2.37 3.59 12.78
CA ALA A 268 -2.79 4.82 13.43
C ALA A 268 -2.57 4.76 14.96
N PHE A 269 -2.90 3.64 15.59
CA PHE A 269 -2.66 3.42 17.01
C PHE A 269 -1.16 3.48 17.37
N VAL A 270 -0.31 2.71 16.67
CA VAL A 270 1.14 2.69 16.91
C VAL A 270 1.75 4.08 16.71
N THR A 271 1.32 4.80 15.67
CA THR A 271 1.80 6.16 15.39
C THR A 271 1.36 7.15 16.47
N LEU A 272 0.11 7.08 16.93
CA LEU A 272 -0.40 7.94 18.01
C LEU A 272 0.32 7.67 19.34
N PHE A 273 0.56 6.39 19.65
CA PHE A 273 1.32 6.00 20.83
C PHE A 273 2.78 6.46 20.75
N SER A 274 3.41 6.33 19.57
CA SER A 274 4.74 6.87 19.31
C SER A 274 4.79 8.39 19.45
N PHE A 275 3.76 9.11 19.02
CA PHE A 275 3.67 10.56 19.23
C PHE A 275 3.58 10.91 20.72
N ALA A 276 2.77 10.19 21.48
CA ALA A 276 2.64 10.39 22.92
C ALA A 276 3.98 10.19 23.66
N ILE A 277 4.71 9.11 23.37
CA ILE A 277 6.06 8.90 23.92
C ILE A 277 7.04 9.96 23.40
N GLY A 278 6.99 10.25 22.10
CA GLY A 278 7.86 11.23 21.44
C GLY A 278 7.73 12.64 22.03
N SER A 279 6.56 13.00 22.56
CA SER A 279 6.32 14.27 23.26
C SER A 279 7.22 14.45 24.50
N LEU A 280 7.78 13.37 25.06
CA LEU A 280 8.77 13.44 26.13
C LEU A 280 10.02 14.24 25.73
N THR A 281 10.31 14.35 24.43
CA THR A 281 11.37 15.24 23.89
C THR A 281 11.22 16.68 24.38
N TYR A 282 9.98 17.18 24.53
CA TYR A 282 9.73 18.54 25.03
C TYR A 282 10.14 18.72 26.50
N LEU A 283 10.22 17.64 27.26
CA LEU A 283 10.72 17.64 28.64
C LEU A 283 12.23 17.41 28.68
N LEU A 284 12.73 16.44 27.89
CA LEU A 284 14.14 16.07 27.88
C LEU A 284 15.04 17.19 27.36
N ASN A 285 14.62 17.93 26.33
CA ASN A 285 15.43 19.00 25.74
C ASN A 285 15.74 20.13 26.75
N PRO A 286 14.75 20.72 27.46
CA PRO A 286 15.03 21.69 28.52
C PRO A 286 15.85 21.12 29.67
N LEU A 287 15.61 19.86 30.08
CA LEU A 287 16.41 19.21 31.12
C LEU A 287 17.90 19.14 30.71
N ALA A 288 18.17 18.75 29.46
CA ALA A 288 19.52 18.70 28.92
C ALA A 288 20.19 20.08 28.94
N GLN A 289 19.47 21.09 28.45
CA GLN A 289 20.06 22.40 28.15
C GLN A 289 20.11 23.33 29.37
N GLN A 290 19.11 23.29 30.25
CA GLN A 290 18.98 24.24 31.37
C GLN A 290 19.46 23.67 32.70
N TYR A 291 19.32 22.36 32.93
CA TYR A 291 19.63 21.74 34.23
C TYR A 291 20.93 20.94 34.21
N PHE A 292 21.34 20.42 33.05
CA PHE A 292 22.60 19.69 32.89
C PHE A 292 23.66 20.47 32.11
N ASP A 293 23.49 21.79 31.93
CA ASP A 293 24.44 22.66 31.22
C ASP A 293 24.86 22.11 29.84
N GLY A 294 23.92 21.47 29.13
CA GLY A 294 24.17 20.83 27.84
C GLY A 294 25.02 19.56 27.89
N ASP A 295 25.14 18.92 29.06
CA ASP A 295 25.62 17.54 29.19
C ASP A 295 24.46 16.57 28.94
N TYR A 296 24.60 15.78 27.88
CA TYR A 296 23.58 14.84 27.45
C TYR A 296 23.75 13.45 28.09
N THR A 297 24.83 13.20 28.84
CA THR A 297 25.18 11.87 29.37
C THR A 297 24.05 11.25 30.19
N ALA A 298 23.49 11.99 31.15
CA ALA A 298 22.40 11.50 31.99
C ALA A 298 21.14 11.13 31.18
N ILE A 299 20.82 11.92 30.15
CA ILE A 299 19.66 11.68 29.29
C ILE A 299 19.91 10.52 28.35
N LEU A 300 21.11 10.39 27.79
CA LEU A 300 21.48 9.24 26.96
C LEU A 300 21.43 7.93 27.77
N LEU A 301 21.85 7.94 29.03
CA LEU A 301 21.70 6.78 29.92
C LEU A 301 20.24 6.48 30.25
N PHE A 302 19.42 7.51 30.50
CA PHE A 302 17.97 7.36 30.66
C PHE A 302 17.32 6.75 29.41
N LEU A 303 17.72 7.18 28.22
CA LEU A 303 17.24 6.64 26.95
C LEU A 303 17.72 5.20 26.71
N ALA A 304 18.95 4.88 27.12
CA ALA A 304 19.53 3.54 26.98
C ALA A 304 18.85 2.51 27.89
N PHE A 305 18.45 2.88 29.11
CA PHE A 305 17.92 1.91 30.08
C PHE A 305 16.68 1.14 29.58
N PRO A 306 15.59 1.77 29.09
CA PRO A 306 14.46 1.02 28.58
C PRO A 306 14.77 0.27 27.28
N THR A 307 15.75 0.73 26.46
CA THR A 307 16.21 -0.08 25.31
C THR A 307 16.85 -1.40 25.75
N LEU A 308 17.54 -1.42 26.91
CA LEU A 308 18.08 -2.66 27.49
C LEU A 308 16.97 -3.54 28.05
N CYS A 309 15.98 -2.95 28.74
CA CYS A 309 14.85 -3.70 29.26
C CYS A 309 14.07 -4.41 28.16
N LEU A 310 13.96 -3.82 26.97
CA LEU A 310 13.21 -4.38 25.83
C LEU A 310 13.73 -5.75 25.34
N TYR A 311 14.97 -6.13 25.64
CA TYR A 311 15.45 -7.49 25.37
C TYR A 311 14.71 -8.55 26.20
N GLY A 312 14.35 -8.24 27.45
CA GLY A 312 13.61 -9.16 28.32
C GLY A 312 12.17 -9.42 27.84
N PHE A 313 11.65 -8.53 27.00
CA PHE A 313 10.28 -8.59 26.49
C PHE A 313 10.19 -9.11 25.05
N GLN A 314 11.29 -9.58 24.45
CA GLN A 314 11.30 -10.14 23.08
C GLN A 314 10.35 -11.32 22.90
N HIS A 315 10.03 -12.05 23.98
CA HIS A 315 9.10 -13.17 23.96
C HIS A 315 7.64 -12.77 23.64
N TYR A 316 7.29 -11.49 23.74
CA TYR A 316 5.99 -10.98 23.32
C TYR A 316 5.88 -10.75 21.80
N ILE A 317 6.97 -10.92 21.04
CA ILE A 317 6.96 -10.71 19.59
C ILE A 317 6.34 -11.93 18.90
N ARG A 318 5.33 -11.67 18.07
CA ARG A 318 4.66 -12.66 17.24
C ARG A 318 5.46 -12.90 15.95
N GLU A 319 5.68 -14.16 15.60
CA GLU A 319 6.41 -14.54 14.37
C GLU A 319 5.48 -14.77 13.17
N GLU A 320 4.25 -15.23 13.40
CA GLU A 320 3.26 -15.51 12.35
C GLU A 320 1.84 -15.11 12.82
N ALA A 321 0.94 -14.79 11.89
CA ALA A 321 -0.47 -14.57 12.22
C ALA A 321 -1.09 -15.88 12.74
N ASP A 322 -1.72 -15.85 13.92
CA ASP A 322 -2.43 -17.01 14.46
C ASP A 322 -3.63 -17.36 13.55
N GLU A 323 -3.47 -18.32 12.64
CA GLU A 323 -4.56 -18.89 11.82
C GLU A 323 -5.65 -19.58 12.69
N HIS A 324 -5.42 -19.74 14.00
CA HIS A 324 -6.27 -20.52 14.90
C HIS A 324 -7.58 -19.85 15.33
N ASN A 325 -7.76 -18.54 15.12
CA ASN A 325 -9.01 -17.87 15.50
C ASN A 325 -10.08 -17.82 14.38
N GLU A 326 -9.72 -18.11 13.12
CA GLU A 326 -10.73 -18.25 12.06
C GLU A 326 -11.46 -19.59 12.16
N ALA A 327 -10.80 -20.65 12.66
CA ALA A 327 -11.40 -21.97 12.79
C ALA A 327 -12.39 -22.07 13.97
N GLU A 328 -12.10 -21.47 15.12
CA GLU A 328 -13.01 -21.55 16.29
C GLU A 328 -14.25 -20.65 16.16
N ALA A 329 -14.16 -19.54 15.42
CA ALA A 329 -15.32 -18.69 15.13
C ALA A 329 -16.37 -19.40 14.25
N VAL A 330 -15.96 -20.39 13.46
CA VAL A 330 -16.86 -21.20 12.62
C VAL A 330 -17.54 -22.32 13.42
N VAL A 331 -16.92 -22.82 14.49
CA VAL A 331 -17.41 -23.99 15.25
C VAL A 331 -18.47 -23.65 16.31
N SER A 332 -18.58 -22.40 16.75
CA SER A 332 -19.54 -22.00 17.80
C SER A 332 -20.93 -21.56 17.30
N SER A 333 -21.36 -21.99 16.11
CA SER A 333 -22.74 -21.80 15.64
C SER A 333 -23.64 -22.93 16.16
N PRO A 334 -24.87 -22.65 16.63
CA PRO A 334 -25.72 -23.66 17.26
C PRO A 334 -26.12 -24.74 16.25
N CYS A 335 -25.69 -25.97 16.52
CA CYS A 335 -26.15 -27.16 15.82
C CYS A 335 -27.66 -27.35 16.09
N PHE A 336 -28.50 -27.11 15.07
CA PHE A 336 -29.92 -27.44 15.11
C PHE A 336 -30.19 -28.77 14.36
N PRO A 337 -31.19 -29.54 14.80
CA PRO A 337 -31.27 -30.96 14.55
C PRO A 337 -31.81 -31.26 13.15
N THR A 338 -31.01 -31.91 12.32
CA THR A 338 -31.47 -32.50 11.06
C THR A 338 -32.30 -33.75 11.40
N ARG A 339 -33.63 -33.63 11.39
CA ARG A 339 -34.49 -34.82 11.22
C ARG A 339 -34.28 -35.34 9.80
N LEU A 340 -33.52 -36.43 9.67
CA LEU A 340 -33.59 -37.31 8.50
C LEU A 340 -34.56 -38.46 8.82
N PRO A 341 -35.41 -38.89 7.86
CA PRO A 341 -36.20 -40.09 8.03
C PRO A 341 -35.30 -41.32 7.97
N THR A 342 -35.51 -42.19 8.95
CA THR A 342 -34.97 -43.54 9.08
C THR A 342 -35.20 -44.38 7.83
N ALA A 343 -34.15 -44.92 7.23
CA ALA A 343 -34.21 -46.17 6.46
C ALA A 343 -32.81 -46.77 6.23
N VAL A 344 -32.60 -47.93 6.87
CA VAL A 344 -31.73 -49.06 6.50
C VAL A 344 -30.21 -48.86 6.63
N ALA A 345 -29.71 -49.37 7.74
CA ALA A 345 -28.34 -49.83 7.89
C ALA A 345 -28.06 -51.02 6.95
N SER A 346 -26.94 -50.99 6.24
CA SER A 346 -26.18 -52.20 5.92
C SER A 346 -24.70 -51.91 6.14
N GLU A 347 -24.12 -52.67 7.06
CA GLU A 347 -22.68 -52.88 7.21
C GLU A 347 -22.04 -53.26 5.87
N PHE A 348 -20.87 -52.72 5.55
CA PHE A 348 -19.71 -53.51 5.09
C PHE A 348 -18.45 -52.63 4.91
N ASP A 349 -17.43 -53.03 5.67
CA ASP A 349 -15.98 -52.98 5.49
C ASP A 349 -15.16 -51.70 5.26
N SER A 350 -14.25 -51.57 6.22
CA SER A 350 -13.00 -50.83 6.28
C SER A 350 -11.97 -51.30 5.25
N VAL A 351 -11.72 -50.51 4.18
CA VAL A 351 -10.42 -50.42 3.50
C VAL A 351 -10.33 -49.06 2.79
N ALA A 352 -9.70 -48.05 3.40
CA ALA A 352 -9.07 -46.90 2.72
C ALA A 352 -8.44 -45.94 3.75
N ASP A 353 -7.47 -46.43 4.51
CA ASP A 353 -6.62 -45.60 5.37
C ASP A 353 -5.19 -45.66 4.81
N GLU A 354 -5.00 -45.06 3.63
CA GLU A 354 -3.69 -44.78 3.00
C GLU A 354 -3.89 -44.02 1.67
N ALA A 355 -4.24 -42.72 1.71
CA ALA A 355 -4.01 -41.75 0.61
C ALA A 355 -4.52 -40.34 0.96
N LEU A 356 -3.95 -39.71 2.00
CA LEU A 356 -4.04 -38.26 2.19
C LEU A 356 -2.70 -37.72 2.67
N GLN A 357 -1.64 -38.05 1.92
CA GLN A 357 -0.38 -37.32 1.97
C GLN A 357 -0.56 -35.99 1.22
N THR A 358 -0.67 -34.96 2.04
CA THR A 358 -0.44 -33.54 1.75
C THR A 358 0.53 -33.29 0.58
N LEU A 359 -0.01 -32.71 -0.50
CA LEU A 359 0.74 -32.08 -1.59
C LEU A 359 1.53 -30.87 -1.05
N ARG A 360 2.70 -31.13 -0.46
CA ARG A 360 3.74 -30.13 -0.23
C ARG A 360 4.35 -29.75 -1.59
N VAL A 361 3.93 -28.61 -2.14
CA VAL A 361 4.63 -27.97 -3.27
C VAL A 361 5.96 -27.41 -2.75
N LYS A 362 7.08 -28.04 -3.11
CA LYS A 362 8.42 -27.47 -2.95
C LYS A 362 8.57 -26.27 -3.91
N PRO A 363 9.01 -25.08 -3.46
CA PRO A 363 9.39 -24.03 -4.39
C PRO A 363 10.67 -24.43 -5.14
N ALA A 364 10.63 -24.35 -6.46
CA ALA A 364 11.75 -24.61 -7.34
C ALA A 364 12.89 -23.59 -7.10
N SER A 365 14.11 -24.10 -7.00
CA SER A 365 15.34 -23.32 -6.89
C SER A 365 15.55 -22.43 -8.13
N LYS A 366 15.43 -21.10 -7.96
CA LYS A 366 15.85 -20.13 -8.98
C LYS A 366 17.33 -19.81 -8.83
N SER A 367 18.16 -20.66 -9.43
CA SER A 367 19.59 -20.44 -9.66
C SER A 367 19.88 -20.59 -11.16
N VAL A 368 19.27 -19.76 -12.01
CA VAL A 368 19.63 -19.69 -13.45
C VAL A 368 19.40 -18.27 -13.99
N VAL A 369 20.17 -17.29 -13.50
CA VAL A 369 20.42 -16.02 -14.23
C VAL A 369 21.90 -15.58 -14.14
N ALA A 370 22.75 -16.27 -13.37
CA ALA A 370 24.17 -15.92 -13.22
C ALA A 370 25.14 -16.62 -14.20
N ALA A 371 24.63 -17.33 -15.22
CA ALA A 371 25.46 -18.20 -16.08
C ALA A 371 25.44 -17.83 -17.58
N SER A 372 25.21 -16.57 -17.94
CA SER A 372 25.31 -16.11 -19.36
C SER A 372 26.35 -15.02 -19.62
N PHE A 373 27.17 -14.64 -18.62
CA PHE A 373 28.25 -13.65 -18.79
C PHE A 373 29.68 -14.21 -18.63
N ALA A 374 29.84 -15.53 -18.56
CA ALA A 374 31.15 -16.18 -18.41
C ALA A 374 31.39 -17.24 -19.49
N ALA A 375 31.32 -16.87 -20.77
CA ALA A 375 31.76 -17.72 -21.88
C ALA A 375 32.14 -16.89 -23.12
N SER A 376 33.23 -16.12 -23.02
CA SER A 376 34.05 -15.75 -24.17
C SER A 376 35.38 -15.19 -23.68
N ARG A 377 36.35 -16.07 -23.49
CA ARG A 377 37.76 -15.73 -23.51
C ARG A 377 38.37 -16.60 -24.61
N ASP A 378 38.73 -15.97 -25.72
CA ASP A 378 39.76 -16.48 -26.61
C ASP A 378 40.85 -15.40 -26.73
N PRO A 379 42.15 -15.76 -26.76
CA PRO A 379 43.24 -14.85 -26.52
C PRO A 379 43.89 -14.42 -27.84
N THR A 380 43.67 -13.18 -28.26
CA THR A 380 44.56 -12.55 -29.25
C THR A 380 44.68 -11.07 -28.95
N GLY A 381 45.91 -10.66 -28.61
CA GLY A 381 46.23 -9.27 -28.35
C GLY A 381 46.05 -8.41 -29.58
N GLN A 382 45.48 -7.22 -29.36
CA GLN A 382 45.70 -5.98 -30.12
C GLN A 382 45.05 -4.83 -29.33
N THR A 383 45.85 -3.84 -28.95
CA THR A 383 45.39 -2.52 -28.51
C THR A 383 44.68 -1.82 -29.68
N PRO A 384 43.61 -1.02 -29.44
CA PRO A 384 43.81 0.43 -29.60
C PRO A 384 42.87 1.38 -28.80
N SER A 385 43.42 2.57 -28.55
CA SER A 385 42.82 3.92 -28.57
C SER A 385 41.55 4.26 -27.76
N THR A 386 41.77 5.22 -26.87
CA THR A 386 40.83 6.19 -26.28
C THR A 386 39.66 6.60 -27.20
N ARG A 387 38.44 6.23 -26.80
CA ARG A 387 37.20 6.87 -27.26
C ARG A 387 36.31 7.12 -26.04
N THR A 388 36.14 8.39 -25.69
CA THR A 388 35.22 8.85 -24.64
C THR A 388 33.77 8.52 -25.02
N VAL A 389 33.09 7.72 -24.19
CA VAL A 389 31.65 7.49 -24.27
C VAL A 389 30.95 8.54 -23.38
N PRO A 390 29.88 9.22 -23.83
CA PRO A 390 29.15 10.16 -22.97
C PRO A 390 28.39 9.39 -21.88
N SER A 391 28.54 9.82 -20.61
CA SER A 391 27.79 9.25 -19.48
C SER A 391 26.31 9.61 -19.57
N SER A 392 25.44 8.62 -19.78
CA SER A 392 23.98 8.76 -19.88
C SER A 392 23.25 8.79 -18.52
N THR A 393 23.95 8.90 -17.40
CA THR A 393 23.38 8.85 -16.04
C THR A 393 22.82 10.18 -15.53
N GLY A 394 23.04 11.31 -16.23
CA GLY A 394 22.55 12.63 -15.80
C GLY A 394 21.08 12.93 -16.13
N THR A 395 20.50 12.27 -17.13
CA THR A 395 19.19 12.66 -17.72
C THR A 395 17.99 12.06 -16.98
N THR A 396 18.11 10.85 -16.41
CA THR A 396 17.03 10.16 -15.70
C THR A 396 16.71 10.79 -14.34
N SER A 397 17.73 11.22 -13.58
CA SER A 397 17.54 11.89 -12.29
C SER A 397 16.80 13.24 -12.43
N SER A 398 17.16 14.03 -13.46
CA SER A 398 16.49 15.29 -13.78
C SER A 398 15.02 15.10 -14.19
N LEU A 399 14.72 14.02 -14.92
CA LEU A 399 13.36 13.70 -15.36
C LEU A 399 12.47 13.25 -14.19
N VAL A 400 12.98 12.40 -13.31
CA VAL A 400 12.25 11.93 -12.12
C VAL A 400 11.96 13.09 -11.15
N ALA A 401 12.91 14.00 -10.97
CA ALA A 401 12.69 15.21 -10.17
C ALA A 401 11.60 16.12 -10.76
N LYS A 402 11.58 16.29 -12.09
CA LYS A 402 10.52 17.04 -12.79
C LYS A 402 9.16 16.38 -12.64
N ILE A 403 9.07 15.05 -12.79
CA ILE A 403 7.81 14.30 -12.63
C ILE A 403 7.27 14.44 -11.19
N ARG A 404 8.12 14.27 -10.18
CA ARG A 404 7.73 14.44 -8.77
C ARG A 404 7.25 15.86 -8.47
N LYS A 405 7.92 16.87 -9.03
CA LYS A 405 7.50 18.27 -8.91
C LYS A 405 6.12 18.50 -9.54
N GLN A 406 5.90 17.99 -10.75
CA GLN A 406 4.60 18.13 -11.45
C GLN A 406 3.47 17.39 -10.71
N ALA A 407 3.74 16.21 -10.15
CA ALA A 407 2.77 15.46 -9.36
C ALA A 407 2.39 16.20 -8.05
N LYS A 408 3.37 16.83 -7.40
CA LYS A 408 3.13 17.67 -6.21
C LYS A 408 2.28 18.90 -6.54
N GLU A 409 2.62 19.63 -7.60
CA GLU A 409 1.83 20.79 -8.06
C GLU A 409 0.39 20.40 -8.43
N LEU A 410 0.18 19.23 -9.04
CA LEU A 410 -1.17 18.72 -9.36
C LEU A 410 -1.96 18.37 -8.09
N SER A 411 -1.31 17.80 -7.08
CA SER A 411 -1.94 17.48 -5.80
C SER A 411 -2.35 18.74 -5.04
N GLU A 412 -1.46 19.74 -4.98
CA GLU A 412 -1.72 21.03 -4.33
C GLU A 412 -2.89 21.77 -4.99
N LEU A 413 -2.98 21.75 -6.33
CA LEU A 413 -4.11 22.34 -7.06
C LEU A 413 -5.45 21.65 -6.78
N HIS A 414 -5.48 20.31 -6.67
CA HIS A 414 -6.70 19.58 -6.30
C HIS A 414 -7.15 19.89 -4.87
N GLU A 415 -6.21 19.97 -3.93
CA GLU A 415 -6.51 20.34 -2.54
C GLU A 415 -7.01 21.78 -2.43
N GLU A 416 -6.38 22.71 -3.16
CA GLU A 416 -6.83 24.11 -3.24
C GLU A 416 -8.26 24.20 -3.83
N LEU A 417 -8.56 23.43 -4.88
CA LEU A 417 -9.89 23.42 -5.50
C LEU A 417 -10.97 22.90 -4.54
N ALA A 418 -10.69 21.80 -3.83
CA ALA A 418 -11.59 21.21 -2.83
C ALA A 418 -11.82 22.14 -1.63
N ALA A 419 -10.79 22.87 -1.19
CA ALA A 419 -10.91 23.86 -0.12
C ALA A 419 -11.81 25.04 -0.54
N LYS A 420 -11.62 25.57 -1.77
CA LYS A 420 -12.46 26.65 -2.30
C LYS A 420 -13.90 26.21 -2.49
N GLU A 421 -14.14 24.98 -2.96
CA GLU A 421 -15.49 24.42 -3.11
C GLU A 421 -16.23 24.34 -1.76
N LYS A 422 -15.56 23.88 -0.70
CA LYS A 422 -16.12 23.89 0.66
C LYS A 422 -16.47 25.30 1.16
N ILE A 423 -15.67 26.31 0.84
CA ILE A 423 -15.95 27.71 1.19
C ILE A 423 -17.18 28.22 0.43
N ILE A 424 -17.27 27.92 -0.87
CA ILE A 424 -18.42 28.27 -1.72
C ILE A 424 -19.70 27.61 -1.18
N GLN A 425 -19.65 26.32 -0.83
CA GLN A 425 -20.79 25.59 -0.23
C GLN A 425 -21.21 26.18 1.12
N LYS A 426 -20.26 26.53 2.00
CA LYS A 426 -20.56 27.21 3.27
C LYS A 426 -21.23 28.57 3.06
N LEU A 427 -20.76 29.36 2.08
CA LEU A 427 -21.38 30.62 1.72
C LEU A 427 -22.79 30.42 1.15
N GLN A 428 -23.03 29.37 0.36
CA GLN A 428 -24.37 29.03 -0.13
C GLN A 428 -25.31 28.60 1.02
N GLN A 429 -24.83 27.80 1.96
CA GLN A 429 -25.60 27.36 3.12
C GLN A 429 -25.90 28.51 4.09
N SER A 430 -24.98 29.46 4.29
CA SER A 430 -25.21 30.63 5.15
C SER A 430 -26.31 31.54 4.59
N ARG A 431 -26.46 31.60 3.26
CA ARG A 431 -27.57 32.31 2.60
C ARG A 431 -28.92 31.61 2.81
N LEU A 432 -28.95 30.27 2.83
CA LEU A 432 -30.17 29.49 3.06
C LEU A 432 -30.67 29.61 4.51
N HIS A 433 -29.76 29.69 5.49
CA HIS A 433 -30.13 29.78 6.92
C HIS A 433 -30.36 31.21 7.42
N GLY A 434 -29.80 32.23 6.75
CA GLY A 434 -30.03 33.65 7.08
C GLY A 434 -31.42 34.19 6.72
N GLY A 435 -32.28 33.38 6.11
CA GLY A 435 -33.67 33.74 5.77
C GLY A 435 -34.64 33.72 6.96
N ALA A 436 -34.27 33.09 8.08
CA ALA A 436 -35.20 32.79 9.18
C ALA A 436 -34.81 33.48 10.51
N ALA A 437 -34.64 34.80 10.52
CA ALA A 437 -34.73 35.59 11.75
C ALA A 437 -34.94 37.09 11.43
N GLY A 438 -35.84 37.72 12.18
CA GLY A 438 -36.22 39.12 12.04
C GLY A 438 -35.09 40.07 12.46
N ALA A 439 -34.61 40.87 11.50
CA ALA A 439 -33.80 42.06 11.76
C ALA A 439 -34.09 43.10 10.67
N THR A 440 -34.17 44.35 11.10
CA THR A 440 -34.62 45.56 10.38
C THR A 440 -33.84 45.86 9.09
N GLY A 441 -34.54 46.41 8.09
CA GLY A 441 -34.19 46.37 6.66
C GLY A 441 -32.95 47.12 6.16
N GLN A 442 -32.26 47.94 6.97
CA GLN A 442 -31.05 48.64 6.53
C GLN A 442 -29.75 47.85 6.77
N HIS A 443 -29.68 47.03 7.82
CA HIS A 443 -28.49 46.25 8.14
C HIS A 443 -28.36 45.00 7.25
N LYS A 444 -29.50 44.38 6.91
CA LYS A 444 -29.59 43.21 6.01
C LYS A 444 -29.05 43.48 4.60
N GLY A 445 -29.28 44.69 4.06
CA GLY A 445 -28.82 45.05 2.71
C GLY A 445 -27.29 45.09 2.59
N LYS A 446 -26.62 45.61 3.62
CA LYS A 446 -25.15 45.72 3.66
C LYS A 446 -24.48 44.36 3.82
N GLU A 447 -25.05 43.48 4.66
CA GLU A 447 -24.57 42.10 4.84
C GLU A 447 -24.74 41.24 3.57
N ILE A 448 -25.84 41.43 2.83
CA ILE A 448 -26.08 40.73 1.57
C ILE A 448 -25.07 41.16 0.49
N GLU A 449 -24.76 42.45 0.38
CA GLU A 449 -23.76 42.94 -0.58
C GLU A 449 -22.34 42.50 -0.22
N GLU A 450 -22.00 42.47 1.08
CA GLU A 450 -20.71 41.95 1.54
C GLU A 450 -20.57 40.44 1.26
N TRP A 451 -21.64 39.66 1.50
CA TRP A 451 -21.68 38.23 1.17
C TRP A 451 -21.54 38.00 -0.34
N LYS A 452 -22.27 38.76 -1.18
CA LYS A 452 -22.19 38.65 -2.64
C LYS A 452 -20.77 38.93 -3.13
N SER A 453 -20.13 39.98 -2.61
CA SER A 453 -18.75 40.34 -2.97
C SER A 453 -17.76 39.22 -2.61
N LYS A 454 -17.89 38.64 -1.41
CA LYS A 454 -17.06 37.49 -0.97
C LYS A 454 -17.29 36.25 -1.85
N TYR A 455 -18.56 35.92 -2.14
CA TYR A 455 -18.92 34.79 -3.00
C TYR A 455 -18.35 34.95 -4.42
N LEU A 456 -18.54 36.12 -5.05
CA LEU A 456 -18.04 36.38 -6.41
C LEU A 456 -16.51 36.29 -6.47
N LYS A 457 -15.83 36.79 -5.43
CA LYS A 457 -14.36 36.75 -5.34
C LYS A 457 -13.84 35.32 -5.22
N GLU A 458 -14.48 34.48 -4.41
CA GLU A 458 -14.09 33.07 -4.27
C GLU A 458 -14.47 32.24 -5.50
N GLN A 459 -15.60 32.51 -6.15
CA GLN A 459 -15.99 31.88 -7.41
C GLN A 459 -14.96 32.18 -8.51
N LYS A 460 -14.52 33.44 -8.64
CA LYS A 460 -13.48 33.81 -9.62
C LYS A 460 -12.13 33.13 -9.36
N LYS A 461 -11.77 32.91 -8.09
CA LYS A 461 -10.55 32.16 -7.72
C LYS A 461 -10.68 30.67 -8.04
N TYR A 462 -11.86 30.09 -7.83
CA TYR A 462 -12.17 28.71 -8.20
C TYR A 462 -12.05 28.50 -9.71
N GLU A 463 -12.67 29.37 -10.52
CA GLU A 463 -12.59 29.31 -11.99
C GLU A 463 -11.16 29.45 -12.51
N SER A 464 -10.36 30.35 -11.92
CA SER A 464 -8.94 30.51 -12.27
C SER A 464 -8.11 29.24 -11.98
N SER A 465 -8.39 28.59 -10.84
CA SER A 465 -7.68 27.36 -10.43
C SER A 465 -8.11 26.17 -11.32
N LEU A 466 -9.39 26.10 -11.67
CA LEU A 466 -9.94 25.09 -12.59
C LEU A 466 -9.32 25.22 -13.99
N LYS A 467 -9.14 26.45 -14.49
CA LYS A 467 -8.51 26.69 -15.78
C LYS A 467 -7.05 26.21 -15.81
N LYS A 468 -6.28 26.47 -14.76
CA LYS A 468 -4.89 25.97 -14.63
C LYS A 468 -4.83 24.44 -14.65
N LEU A 469 -5.78 23.79 -13.97
CA LEU A 469 -5.88 22.34 -13.94
C LEU A 469 -6.21 21.75 -15.32
N GLN A 470 -7.11 22.38 -16.06
CA GLN A 470 -7.43 22.00 -17.45
C GLN A 470 -6.23 22.18 -18.40
N GLU A 471 -5.48 23.28 -18.26
CA GLU A 471 -4.27 23.52 -19.05
C GLU A 471 -3.18 22.46 -18.75
N MET A 472 -2.96 22.12 -17.47
CA MET A 472 -2.03 21.06 -17.09
C MET A 472 -2.45 19.68 -17.60
N LYS A 473 -3.75 19.37 -17.55
CA LYS A 473 -4.29 18.11 -18.08
C LYS A 473 -4.05 17.99 -19.59
N ALA A 474 -4.30 19.05 -20.36
CA ALA A 474 -4.07 19.06 -21.80
C ALA A 474 -2.59 18.80 -22.15
N VAL A 475 -1.64 19.34 -21.35
CA VAL A 475 -0.20 19.08 -21.54
C VAL A 475 0.16 17.62 -21.24
N LEU A 476 -0.47 17.00 -20.24
CA LEU A 476 -0.24 15.58 -19.92
C LEU A 476 -0.83 14.66 -20.98
N ASP A 477 -2.04 14.95 -21.46
CA ASP A 477 -2.69 14.17 -22.53
C ASP A 477 -1.86 14.22 -23.83
N ALA A 478 -1.27 15.36 -24.17
CA ALA A 478 -0.35 15.48 -25.30
C ALA A 478 0.92 14.63 -25.13
N LYS A 479 1.48 14.56 -23.91
CA LYS A 479 2.65 13.71 -23.62
C LYS A 479 2.33 12.22 -23.67
N GLU A 480 1.14 11.82 -23.25
CA GLU A 480 0.72 10.41 -23.33
C GLU A 480 0.52 9.99 -24.79
N GLN A 481 0.02 10.88 -25.66
CA GLN A 481 -0.05 10.65 -27.10
C GLN A 481 1.34 10.48 -27.74
N ASP A 482 2.31 11.30 -27.36
CA ASP A 482 3.70 11.16 -27.85
C ASP A 482 4.33 9.85 -27.39
N LYS A 483 4.07 9.41 -26.16
CA LYS A 483 4.51 8.11 -25.64
C LYS A 483 3.89 6.95 -26.43
N GLN A 484 2.59 7.02 -26.72
CA GLN A 484 1.90 5.99 -27.51
C GLN A 484 2.48 5.86 -28.92
N ARG A 485 2.78 6.98 -29.59
CA ARG A 485 3.47 6.97 -30.90
C ARG A 485 4.86 6.32 -30.82
N LEU A 486 5.58 6.56 -29.73
CA LEU A 486 6.92 6.00 -29.54
C LEU A 486 6.88 4.48 -29.33
N VAL A 487 5.87 3.98 -28.61
CA VAL A 487 5.61 2.54 -28.45
C VAL A 487 5.24 1.88 -29.79
N GLU A 488 4.41 2.54 -30.60
CA GLU A 488 4.09 2.06 -31.96
C GLU A 488 5.32 1.97 -32.86
N HIS A 489 6.21 2.97 -32.82
CA HIS A 489 7.47 2.94 -33.56
C HIS A 489 8.39 1.79 -33.10
N PHE A 490 8.46 1.52 -31.80
CA PHE A 490 9.23 0.38 -31.27
C PHE A 490 8.66 -0.96 -31.75
N LYS A 491 7.34 -1.08 -31.79
CA LYS A 491 6.67 -2.29 -32.29
C LYS A 491 6.97 -2.51 -33.78
N GLN A 492 6.88 -1.47 -34.60
CA GLN A 492 7.26 -1.54 -36.02
C GLN A 492 8.72 -1.94 -36.24
N PHE A 493 9.61 -1.50 -35.34
CA PHE A 493 11.03 -1.88 -35.39
C PHE A 493 11.25 -3.35 -34.99
N GLU A 494 10.53 -3.86 -33.99
CA GLU A 494 10.56 -5.28 -33.63
C GLU A 494 10.02 -6.18 -34.74
N ASP A 495 8.93 -5.77 -35.39
CA ASP A 495 8.36 -6.48 -36.54
C ASP A 495 9.36 -6.53 -37.72
N ALA A 496 10.03 -5.41 -38.03
CA ALA A 496 11.07 -5.37 -39.05
C ALA A 496 12.30 -6.25 -38.71
N LEU A 497 12.67 -6.33 -37.43
CA LEU A 497 13.73 -7.23 -36.95
C LEU A 497 13.34 -8.71 -37.07
N HIS A 498 12.05 -9.01 -36.84
CA HIS A 498 11.50 -10.35 -37.03
C HIS A 498 11.54 -10.75 -38.51
N ASP A 499 11.11 -9.88 -39.41
CA ASP A 499 11.15 -10.11 -40.87
C ASP A 499 12.58 -10.33 -41.38
N LEU A 500 13.55 -9.56 -40.88
CA LEU A 500 14.97 -9.75 -41.22
C LEU A 500 15.52 -11.09 -40.72
N ARG A 501 15.07 -11.57 -39.55
CA ARG A 501 15.45 -12.89 -39.02
C ARG A 501 14.85 -14.01 -39.87
N GLU A 502 13.59 -13.88 -40.28
CA GLU A 502 12.97 -14.84 -41.20
C GLU A 502 13.66 -14.88 -42.56
N ALA A 503 13.97 -13.72 -43.15
CA ALA A 503 14.67 -13.62 -44.41
C ALA A 503 16.07 -14.27 -44.35
N ARG A 504 16.77 -14.12 -43.22
CA ARG A 504 18.06 -14.75 -42.94
C ARG A 504 17.97 -16.26 -42.75
N CYS A 505 16.88 -16.77 -42.19
CA CYS A 505 16.60 -18.21 -42.12
C CYS A 505 16.35 -18.80 -43.52
N ARG A 506 15.63 -18.08 -44.39
CA ARG A 506 15.37 -18.52 -45.77
C ARG A 506 16.62 -18.57 -46.65
N THR A 507 17.61 -17.70 -46.41
CA THR A 507 18.88 -17.68 -47.16
C THR A 507 19.90 -18.74 -46.71
N LYS A 508 19.69 -19.41 -45.57
CA LYS A 508 20.55 -20.52 -45.10
C LYS A 508 20.10 -21.91 -45.57
N VAL A 509 18.98 -22.00 -46.29
CA VAL A 509 18.37 -23.26 -46.75
C VAL A 509 18.62 -23.51 -48.26
N THR A 510 19.33 -22.61 -48.93
CA THR A 510 19.91 -22.77 -50.27
C THR A 510 21.42 -22.85 -50.16
#